data_AF-A0AAN8Y2X6-F1
#
_entry.id   AF-A0AAN8Y2X6-F1
#
_cell.length_a   1.000
_cell.length_b   1.000
_cell.length_c   1.000
_cell.angle_alpha   90.00
_cell.angle_beta   90.00
_cell.angle_gamma   90.00
#
_symmetry.space_group_name_H-M   'P 1'
#
loop_
_entity.id
_entity.type
_entity.pdbx_description
1 polymer ?
#
loop_
_entity_poly.entity_id
_entity_poly.type
_entity_poly.pdbx_seq_one_letter_code
_entity_poly.pdbx_strand_id
1 'polypeptide(L)'
;MKKKRRFKRNSAMGSTPLADLMEHSLRFDEAKRHDDQIPDEAELHKLETVENHINKCCEARRLGDWMSVLKEAEAATTRGAEASAQLFACQAEAYLKLHRLKVAEFCMFKARTYEAPARAYKSKLFGMISEAYIFFVQAQIENALGKFDNACAAIERAAQVDLQSAEVIGLLKNMRLVGRARSLGNELFKSGRYIEACSAYGEALSRDSLNSILYCNRAACWYKLKQWEKSLDDCNHALLIQPYYTKALFQKAASNVKLERWADAVRDYEILRQELPYDRELAEFLFQCRVELKKSQGEDVQNMTFVGKVDLVLDLYNFRTAIALYATTVILFKEASNEQCEQMSLVMNTLSTKYSSVSFLEVDVEQSPAIAAAEKIKTLPTFTTYRYGKLSMVLGMPSSEILESWIRYSRD
;
A
#
# COMPACT_ATOMS: atom_id res chain seq x y z
N MET A 1 54.53 -14.84 12.03
CA MET A 1 53.52 -14.37 11.04
C MET A 1 52.14 -14.28 11.68
N LYS A 2 51.60 -13.09 11.92
CA LYS A 2 50.15 -12.82 12.01
C LYS A 2 49.93 -11.30 11.95
N LYS A 3 49.46 -10.84 10.78
CA LYS A 3 49.11 -9.45 10.46
C LYS A 3 47.91 -9.03 11.31
N LYS A 4 48.03 -8.05 12.22
CA LYS A 4 46.89 -7.25 12.70
C LYS A 4 46.76 -6.02 11.80
N ARG A 5 45.76 -6.04 10.92
CA ARG A 5 45.40 -4.90 10.07
C ARG A 5 44.79 -3.78 10.94
N ARG A 6 45.29 -2.57 10.70
CA ARG A 6 44.82 -1.28 11.20
C ARG A 6 43.32 -1.11 10.92
N PHE A 7 42.54 -0.81 11.95
CA PHE A 7 41.37 0.07 11.78
C PHE A 7 41.84 1.48 12.14
N LYS A 8 42.04 2.31 11.12
CA LYS A 8 42.17 3.76 11.29
C LYS A 8 40.84 4.26 11.85
N ARG A 9 40.84 4.74 13.09
CA ARG A 9 39.82 5.69 13.55
C ARG A 9 39.96 6.92 12.66
N ASN A 10 39.01 7.15 11.76
CA ASN A 10 38.91 8.45 11.11
C ASN A 10 38.51 9.46 12.19
N SER A 11 39.48 10.28 12.56
CA SER A 11 39.30 11.57 13.20
C SER A 11 38.51 12.47 12.25
N ALA A 12 37.21 12.59 12.47
CA ALA A 12 36.43 13.74 12.02
C ALA A 12 36.19 14.61 13.27
N MET A 13 37.21 15.39 13.62
CA MET A 13 36.99 16.65 14.34
C MET A 13 36.65 17.69 13.28
N GLY A 14 35.57 18.46 13.50
CA GLY A 14 35.27 19.67 12.74
C GLY A 14 33.88 19.73 12.14
N SER A 15 32.85 19.78 13.00
CA SER A 15 31.61 20.56 12.85
C SER A 15 30.57 19.96 13.80
N THR A 16 30.38 20.57 14.98
CA THR A 16 29.11 20.43 15.71
C THR A 16 28.02 20.81 14.71
N PRO A 17 27.04 19.94 14.42
CA PRO A 17 26.03 20.27 13.45
C PRO A 17 25.28 21.50 13.95
N LEU A 18 25.03 22.46 13.06
CA LEU A 18 24.03 23.53 13.17
C LEU A 18 22.60 23.01 13.52
N ALA A 19 22.43 21.73 13.87
CA ALA A 19 21.22 21.14 14.44
C ALA A 19 20.75 21.85 15.73
N ASP A 20 21.64 22.56 16.42
CA ASP A 20 21.36 23.36 17.62
C ASP A 20 20.79 24.76 17.30
N LEU A 21 20.19 25.03 16.13
CA LEU A 21 19.78 26.38 15.70
C LEU A 21 18.82 27.14 16.65
N MET A 22 18.02 26.47 17.48
CA MET A 22 17.27 27.12 18.57
C MET A 22 18.03 27.11 19.91
N GLU A 23 18.96 26.19 20.09
CA GLU A 23 19.83 26.12 21.27
C GLU A 23 20.97 27.14 21.17
N HIS A 24 21.43 27.55 19.99
CA HIS A 24 22.44 28.60 19.81
C HIS A 24 21.89 29.99 20.07
N SER A 25 20.60 30.24 19.84
CA SER A 25 19.90 31.48 20.23
C SER A 25 19.73 31.59 21.77
N LEU A 26 19.56 30.47 22.48
CA LEU A 26 19.51 30.42 23.95
C LEU A 26 20.89 30.31 24.61
N ARG A 27 21.83 29.58 24.01
CA ARG A 27 23.27 29.58 24.34
C ARG A 27 23.90 30.91 24.01
N PHE A 28 23.32 31.77 23.17
CA PHE A 28 23.79 33.13 22.98
C PHE A 28 23.62 33.96 24.26
N ASP A 29 22.51 33.77 24.98
CA ASP A 29 22.26 34.40 26.29
C ASP A 29 23.03 33.73 27.44
N GLU A 30 23.42 32.46 27.32
CA GLU A 30 24.25 31.74 28.31
C GLU A 30 25.77 31.84 28.06
N ALA A 31 26.23 31.91 26.80
CA ALA A 31 27.64 32.08 26.41
C ALA A 31 28.11 33.53 26.55
N LYS A 32 27.20 34.51 26.53
CA LYS A 32 27.48 35.85 27.09
C LYS A 32 27.76 35.83 28.59
N ARG A 33 27.30 34.80 29.31
CA ARG A 33 27.42 34.64 30.77
C ARG A 33 28.53 33.67 31.19
N HIS A 34 28.92 32.72 30.34
CA HIS A 34 30.01 31.79 30.57
C HIS A 34 31.00 31.81 29.40
N ASP A 35 32.25 32.10 29.73
CA ASP A 35 33.41 32.44 28.89
C ASP A 35 33.91 31.27 28.00
N ASP A 36 33.03 30.63 27.24
CA ASP A 36 33.38 29.56 26.29
C ASP A 36 33.31 30.09 24.84
N GLN A 37 34.45 29.98 24.14
CA GLN A 37 34.75 30.27 22.72
C GLN A 37 33.65 31.00 21.92
N ILE A 38 33.87 32.31 21.76
CA ILE A 38 33.10 33.21 20.88
C ILE A 38 33.02 32.60 19.47
N PRO A 39 31.81 32.34 18.91
CA PRO A 39 31.64 31.87 17.55
C PRO A 39 32.23 32.86 16.52
N ASP A 40 32.86 32.35 15.47
CA ASP A 40 33.40 33.15 14.37
C ASP A 40 32.28 34.02 13.73
N GLU A 41 32.59 35.25 13.34
CA GLU A 41 31.61 36.26 12.87
C GLU A 41 30.81 35.75 11.65
N ALA A 42 31.44 34.92 10.83
CA ALA A 42 30.81 34.25 9.70
C ALA A 42 29.78 33.18 10.10
N GLU A 43 29.99 32.46 11.20
CA GLU A 43 29.01 31.50 11.74
C GLU A 43 27.83 32.22 12.38
N LEU A 44 28.10 33.35 13.04
CA LEU A 44 27.07 34.21 13.64
C LEU A 44 26.12 34.78 12.58
N HIS A 45 26.66 35.29 11.48
CA HIS A 45 25.85 35.74 10.33
C HIS A 45 25.02 34.60 9.71
N LYS A 46 25.57 33.38 9.60
CA LYS A 46 24.80 32.22 9.11
C LYS A 46 23.63 31.90 10.05
N LEU A 47 23.85 31.88 11.36
CA LEU A 47 22.80 31.65 12.35
C LEU A 47 21.66 32.68 12.23
N GLU A 48 21.99 33.97 12.15
CA GLU A 48 21.00 35.04 11.96
C GLU A 48 20.19 34.88 10.67
N THR A 49 20.84 34.48 9.56
CA THR A 49 20.13 34.24 8.31
C THR A 49 19.14 33.08 8.41
N VAL A 50 19.51 32.01 9.11
CA VAL A 50 18.63 30.85 9.29
C VAL A 50 17.45 31.20 10.22
N GLU A 51 17.70 31.92 11.32
CA GLU A 51 16.66 32.39 12.23
C GLU A 51 15.64 33.29 11.51
N ASN A 52 16.12 34.18 10.62
CA ASN A 52 15.25 34.99 9.78
C ASN A 52 14.35 34.16 8.86
N HIS A 53 14.87 33.09 8.25
CA HIS A 53 14.07 32.17 7.45
C HIS A 53 13.05 31.40 8.30
N ILE A 54 13.42 30.97 9.52
CA ILE A 54 12.51 30.32 10.46
C ILE A 54 11.37 31.27 10.87
N ASN A 55 11.67 32.54 11.17
CA ASN A 55 10.65 33.53 11.51
C ASN A 55 9.69 33.80 10.36
N LYS A 56 10.19 33.92 9.13
CA LYS A 56 9.33 34.02 7.93
C LYS A 56 8.47 32.77 7.72
N CYS A 57 9.01 31.59 8.02
CA CYS A 57 8.29 30.34 7.99
C CYS A 57 7.14 30.31 9.02
N CYS A 58 7.36 30.81 10.25
CA CYS A 58 6.33 31.01 11.27
C CYS A 58 5.20 31.91 10.81
N GLU A 59 5.55 33.05 10.20
CA GLU A 59 4.57 33.98 9.67
C GLU A 59 3.75 33.37 8.51
N ALA A 60 4.43 32.69 7.58
CA ALA A 60 3.77 32.01 6.47
C ALA A 60 2.81 30.90 6.94
N ARG A 61 3.23 30.09 7.93
CA ARG A 61 2.37 29.05 8.52
C ARG A 61 1.12 29.67 9.16
N ARG A 62 1.29 30.77 9.90
CA ARG A 62 0.18 31.50 10.54
C ARG A 62 -0.82 32.04 9.53
N LEU A 63 -0.35 32.48 8.37
CA LEU A 63 -1.18 32.95 7.26
C LEU A 63 -1.77 31.82 6.41
N GLY A 64 -1.34 30.56 6.62
CA GLY A 64 -1.73 29.41 5.80
C GLY A 64 -1.09 29.39 4.41
N ASP A 65 0.00 30.14 4.19
CA ASP A 65 0.77 30.12 2.94
C ASP A 65 1.81 28.99 2.98
N TRP A 66 1.35 27.77 2.70
CA TRP A 66 2.16 26.56 2.74
C TRP A 66 3.27 26.53 1.67
N MET A 67 3.12 27.27 0.57
CA MET A 67 4.18 27.37 -0.44
C MET A 67 5.34 28.23 0.06
N SER A 68 5.04 29.35 0.73
CA SER A 68 6.07 30.16 1.39
C SER A 68 6.73 29.42 2.56
N VAL A 69 5.96 28.63 3.32
CA VAL A 69 6.53 27.74 4.36
C VAL A 69 7.59 26.81 3.75
N LEU A 70 7.29 26.12 2.64
CA LEU A 70 8.25 25.24 1.98
C LEU A 70 9.49 25.99 1.51
N LYS A 71 9.30 27.13 0.83
CA LYS A 71 10.38 27.95 0.31
C LYS A 71 11.34 28.40 1.41
N GLU A 72 10.81 28.94 2.50
CA GLU A 72 11.63 29.45 3.60
C GLU A 72 12.28 28.30 4.40
N ALA A 73 11.58 27.17 4.58
CA ALA A 73 12.16 25.98 5.22
C ALA A 73 13.32 25.38 4.40
N GLU A 74 13.19 25.27 3.06
CA GLU A 74 14.26 24.83 2.17
C GLU A 74 15.44 25.83 2.14
N ALA A 75 15.14 27.13 2.17
CA ALA A 75 16.15 28.18 2.28
C ALA A 75 16.94 28.11 3.61
N ALA A 76 16.30 27.70 4.70
CA ALA A 76 16.97 27.43 5.97
C ALA A 76 17.82 26.15 5.91
N THR A 77 17.30 25.06 5.33
CA THR A 77 18.03 23.80 5.14
C THR A 77 19.33 24.02 4.35
N THR A 78 19.26 24.70 3.21
CA THR A 78 20.43 24.98 2.34
C THR A 78 21.48 25.90 2.98
N ARG A 79 21.12 26.64 4.02
CA ARG A 79 22.03 27.53 4.79
C ARG A 79 22.68 26.85 5.99
N GLY A 80 22.50 25.53 6.15
CA GLY A 80 23.19 24.74 7.17
C GLY A 80 22.27 24.05 8.18
N ALA A 81 20.96 24.22 8.10
CA ALA A 81 19.98 23.57 8.98
C ALA A 81 19.59 22.14 8.54
N GLU A 82 20.51 21.42 7.89
CA GLU A 82 20.22 20.15 7.20
C GLU A 82 19.81 18.99 8.12
N ALA A 83 20.12 19.10 9.41
CA ALA A 83 19.81 18.11 10.43
C ALA A 83 18.69 18.54 11.39
N SER A 84 17.90 19.57 11.06
CA SER A 84 16.79 20.02 11.92
C SER A 84 15.54 19.16 11.72
N ALA A 85 15.21 18.36 12.75
CA ALA A 85 13.97 17.59 12.80
C ALA A 85 12.71 18.48 12.67
N GLN A 86 12.77 19.69 13.24
CA GLN A 86 11.66 20.65 13.23
C GLN A 86 11.39 21.23 11.84
N LEU A 87 12.43 21.55 11.06
CA LEU A 87 12.26 22.01 9.69
C LEU A 87 11.68 20.91 8.80
N PHE A 88 12.12 19.66 8.97
CA PHE A 88 11.52 18.54 8.24
C PHE A 88 10.06 18.29 8.64
N ALA A 89 9.71 18.42 9.93
CA ALA A 89 8.32 18.37 10.37
C ALA A 89 7.49 19.52 9.77
N CYS A 90 8.06 20.72 9.67
CA CYS A 90 7.39 21.87 9.05
C CYS A 90 7.14 21.67 7.55
N GLN A 91 8.15 21.18 6.83
CA GLN A 91 8.01 20.80 5.42
C GLN A 91 6.94 19.71 5.25
N ALA A 92 6.91 18.73 6.14
CA ALA A 92 5.93 17.66 6.10
C ALA A 92 4.50 18.18 6.31
N GLU A 93 4.27 19.09 7.27
CA GLU A 93 2.98 19.74 7.46
C GLU A 93 2.55 20.50 6.20
N ALA A 94 3.45 21.30 5.62
CA ALA A 94 3.15 22.05 4.41
C ALA A 94 2.81 21.14 3.22
N TYR A 95 3.57 20.07 3.00
CA TYR A 95 3.26 19.09 1.95
C TYR A 95 1.93 18.37 2.20
N LEU A 96 1.59 18.07 3.45
CA LEU A 96 0.29 17.50 3.79
C LEU A 96 -0.85 18.47 3.42
N LYS A 97 -0.72 19.75 3.77
CA LYS A 97 -1.72 20.79 3.48
C LYS A 97 -1.85 21.09 1.98
N LEU A 98 -0.80 20.84 1.21
CA LEU A 98 -0.78 20.90 -0.26
C LEU A 98 -1.22 19.58 -0.93
N HIS A 99 -1.79 18.63 -0.17
CA HIS A 99 -2.27 17.33 -0.65
C HIS A 99 -1.19 16.45 -1.30
N ARG A 100 0.08 16.59 -0.89
CA ARG A 100 1.22 15.80 -1.37
C ARG A 100 1.68 14.78 -0.33
N LEU A 101 0.81 13.85 0.01
CA LEU A 101 0.99 12.92 1.14
C LEU A 101 2.28 12.09 1.09
N LYS A 102 2.68 11.59 -0.10
CA LYS A 102 3.92 10.79 -0.24
C LYS A 102 5.18 11.59 0.13
N VAL A 103 5.22 12.87 -0.25
CA VAL A 103 6.36 13.74 0.08
C VAL A 103 6.32 14.12 1.56
N ALA A 104 5.13 14.38 2.10
CA ALA A 104 4.95 14.63 3.53
C ALA A 104 5.44 13.46 4.40
N GLU A 105 5.10 12.21 4.02
CA GLU A 105 5.57 11.01 4.72
C GLU A 105 7.10 10.91 4.69
N PHE A 106 7.72 11.19 3.54
CA PHE A 106 9.18 11.19 3.41
C PHE A 106 9.86 12.27 4.26
N CYS A 107 9.30 13.49 4.32
CA CYS A 107 9.80 14.54 5.20
C CYS A 107 9.67 14.14 6.68
N MET A 108 8.57 13.50 7.09
CA MET A 108 8.45 12.99 8.47
C MET A 108 9.43 11.87 8.77
N PHE A 109 9.72 11.00 7.81
CA PHE A 109 10.76 9.99 7.99
C PHE A 109 12.10 10.66 8.32
N LYS A 110 12.51 11.68 7.56
CA LYS A 110 13.70 12.48 7.87
C LYS A 110 13.63 13.15 9.24
N ALA A 111 12.49 13.73 9.60
CA ALA A 111 12.33 14.36 10.92
C ALA A 111 12.62 13.38 12.07
N ARG A 112 12.24 12.10 11.93
CA ARG A 112 12.51 11.06 12.93
C ARG A 112 13.97 10.59 12.95
N THR A 113 14.69 10.65 11.82
CA THR A 113 16.09 10.19 11.78
C THR A 113 17.06 11.16 12.47
N TYR A 114 16.67 12.44 12.57
CA TYR A 114 17.48 13.48 13.20
C TYR A 114 17.02 13.77 14.65
N GLU A 115 16.52 12.75 15.35
CA GLU A 115 16.04 12.86 16.74
C GLU A 115 17.13 13.49 17.64
N ALA A 116 16.84 14.65 18.23
CA ALA A 116 17.80 15.44 18.99
C ALA A 116 18.07 14.81 20.38
N PRO A 117 19.23 15.07 21.01
CA PRO A 117 19.48 14.61 22.37
C PRO A 117 18.47 15.20 23.38
N ALA A 118 18.16 14.41 24.42
CA ALA A 118 17.13 14.61 25.47
C ALA A 118 17.11 15.97 26.21
N ARG A 119 18.04 16.89 25.94
CA ARG A 119 18.19 18.19 26.62
C ARG A 119 17.66 19.39 25.81
N ALA A 120 17.36 19.23 24.52
CA ALA A 120 17.09 20.33 23.58
C ALA A 120 15.62 20.84 23.53
N TYR A 121 14.73 20.39 24.42
CA TYR A 121 13.28 20.35 24.15
C TYR A 121 12.40 21.43 24.81
N LYS A 122 12.94 22.57 25.24
CA LYS A 122 12.11 23.64 25.86
C LYS A 122 11.79 24.83 24.95
N SER A 123 12.34 24.88 23.74
CA SER A 123 12.08 25.97 22.80
C SER A 123 10.70 25.80 22.14
N LYS A 124 10.00 26.92 21.92
CA LYS A 124 8.69 26.92 21.26
C LYS A 124 8.82 27.22 19.76
N LEU A 125 8.20 26.39 18.95
CA LEU A 125 8.03 26.60 17.51
C LEU A 125 6.52 26.62 17.21
N PHE A 126 6.05 27.66 16.52
CA PHE A 126 4.63 27.89 16.25
C PHE A 126 3.73 27.91 17.51
N GLY A 127 4.26 28.38 18.64
CA GLY A 127 3.55 28.41 19.92
C GLY A 127 3.45 27.05 20.63
N MET A 128 3.93 25.98 20.01
CA MET A 128 4.06 24.63 20.56
C MET A 128 5.49 24.38 21.03
N ILE A 129 5.67 23.53 22.04
CA ILE A 129 7.00 22.97 22.31
C ILE A 129 7.47 22.20 21.06
N SER A 130 8.72 22.44 20.65
CA SER A 130 9.27 21.91 19.39
C SER A 130 9.14 20.38 19.27
N GLU A 131 9.30 19.65 20.36
CA GLU A 131 9.08 18.20 20.42
C GLU A 131 7.61 17.82 20.21
N ALA A 132 6.69 18.53 20.86
CA ALA A 132 5.26 18.33 20.69
C ALA A 132 4.82 18.58 19.24
N TYR A 133 5.43 19.55 18.57
CA TYR A 133 5.15 19.87 17.18
C TYR A 133 5.47 18.70 16.22
N ILE A 134 6.61 18.02 16.42
CA ILE A 134 6.97 16.86 15.59
C ILE A 134 5.91 15.75 15.72
N PHE A 135 5.47 15.46 16.95
CA PHE A 135 4.42 14.48 17.20
C PHE A 135 3.05 14.93 16.69
N PHE A 136 2.75 16.23 16.76
CA PHE A 136 1.53 16.82 16.22
C PHE A 136 1.45 16.63 14.70
N VAL A 137 2.52 16.96 13.96
CA VAL A 137 2.57 16.75 12.50
C VAL A 137 2.54 15.25 12.17
N GLN A 138 3.27 14.43 12.93
CA GLN A 138 3.20 12.97 12.79
C GLN A 138 1.76 12.47 12.88
N ALA A 139 0.99 12.93 13.87
CA ALA A 139 -0.39 12.51 14.05
C ALA A 139 -1.26 12.83 12.83
N GLN A 140 -1.10 14.02 12.26
CA GLN A 140 -1.85 14.42 11.06
C GLN A 140 -1.52 13.53 9.85
N ILE A 141 -0.25 13.20 9.65
CA ILE A 141 0.20 12.39 8.52
C ILE A 141 -0.22 10.93 8.67
N GLU A 142 -0.05 10.35 9.87
CA GLU A 142 -0.52 8.98 10.14
C GLU A 142 -2.06 8.90 9.96
N ASN A 143 -2.80 9.95 10.35
CA ASN A 143 -4.25 9.99 10.12
C ASN A 143 -4.59 10.01 8.63
N ALA A 144 -3.91 10.84 7.83
CA ALA A 144 -4.09 10.89 6.38
C ALA A 144 -3.69 9.58 5.67
N LEU A 145 -2.76 8.81 6.25
CA LEU A 145 -2.38 7.48 5.77
C LEU A 145 -3.38 6.38 6.20
N GLY A 146 -4.43 6.72 6.95
CA GLY A 146 -5.39 5.77 7.51
C GLY A 146 -4.84 4.97 8.70
N LYS A 147 -3.66 5.31 9.22
CA LYS A 147 -3.03 4.66 10.38
C LYS A 147 -3.53 5.31 11.68
N PHE A 148 -4.84 5.21 11.91
CA PHE A 148 -5.54 5.94 12.98
C PHE A 148 -4.97 5.67 14.38
N ASP A 149 -4.62 4.42 14.71
CA ASP A 149 -4.07 4.08 16.03
C ASP A 149 -2.69 4.72 16.25
N ASN A 150 -1.84 4.76 15.20
CA ASN A 150 -0.57 5.48 15.23
C ASN A 150 -0.77 6.99 15.38
N ALA A 151 -1.79 7.54 14.73
CA ALA A 151 -2.15 8.95 14.82
C ALA A 151 -2.55 9.32 16.26
N CYS A 152 -3.40 8.51 16.89
CA CYS A 152 -3.79 8.66 18.29
C CYS A 152 -2.57 8.61 19.22
N ALA A 153 -1.70 7.61 19.08
CA ALA A 153 -0.49 7.50 19.89
C ALA A 153 0.45 8.70 19.70
N ALA A 154 0.57 9.23 18.48
CA ALA A 154 1.37 10.42 18.21
C ALA A 154 0.78 11.67 18.86
N ILE A 155 -0.53 11.94 18.74
CA ILE A 155 -1.14 13.13 19.35
C ILE A 155 -1.16 13.04 20.89
N GLU A 156 -1.26 11.84 21.45
CA GLU A 156 -1.15 11.62 22.89
C GLU A 156 0.26 11.93 23.40
N ARG A 157 1.30 11.54 22.65
CA ARG A 157 2.68 11.96 22.95
C ARG A 157 2.86 13.48 22.84
N ALA A 158 2.31 14.11 21.80
CA ALA A 158 2.34 15.57 21.67
C ALA A 158 1.69 16.25 22.89
N ALA A 159 0.57 15.72 23.37
CA ALA A 159 -0.14 16.25 24.54
C ALA A 159 0.58 15.99 25.87
N GLN A 160 1.35 14.91 25.99
CA GLN A 160 2.22 14.67 27.16
C GLN A 160 3.35 15.70 27.24
N VAL A 161 3.88 16.12 26.08
CA VAL A 161 4.93 17.12 25.98
C VAL A 161 4.38 18.54 26.19
N ASP A 162 3.30 18.90 25.48
CA ASP A 162 2.70 20.24 25.53
C ASP A 162 1.18 20.21 25.58
N LEU A 163 0.64 20.14 26.80
CA LEU A 163 -0.80 20.22 27.06
C LEU A 163 -1.31 21.67 27.10
N GLN A 164 -0.48 22.69 26.85
CA GLN A 164 -0.91 24.09 26.82
C GLN A 164 -1.22 24.56 25.40
N SER A 165 -0.73 23.85 24.38
CA SER A 165 -1.04 24.16 22.98
C SER A 165 -2.51 23.89 22.65
N ALA A 166 -3.23 24.94 22.26
CA ALA A 166 -4.62 24.84 21.81
C ALA A 166 -4.77 23.95 20.55
N GLU A 167 -3.79 23.96 19.65
CA GLU A 167 -3.80 23.11 18.45
C GLU A 167 -3.71 21.62 18.82
N VAL A 168 -2.81 21.26 19.74
CA VAL A 168 -2.64 19.89 20.22
C VAL A 168 -3.91 19.40 20.93
N ILE A 169 -4.47 20.21 21.83
CA ILE A 169 -5.71 19.89 22.56
C ILE A 169 -6.88 19.70 21.57
N GLY A 170 -7.01 20.61 20.61
CA GLY A 170 -8.05 20.56 19.59
C GLY A 170 -7.98 19.29 18.75
N LEU A 171 -6.78 18.94 18.26
CA LEU A 171 -6.57 17.74 17.46
C LEU A 171 -6.80 16.47 18.28
N LEU A 172 -6.30 16.41 19.52
CA LEU A 172 -6.52 15.29 20.43
C LEU A 172 -8.01 15.06 20.68
N LYS A 173 -8.76 16.13 20.95
CA LYS A 173 -10.22 16.05 21.16
C LYS A 173 -10.94 15.54 19.92
N ASN A 174 -10.57 16.02 18.75
CA ASN A 174 -11.14 15.57 17.47
C ASN A 174 -10.84 14.09 17.22
N MET A 175 -9.58 13.66 17.38
CA MET A 175 -9.20 12.25 17.21
C MET A 175 -9.94 11.35 18.21
N ARG A 176 -10.09 11.75 19.47
CA ARG A 176 -10.89 10.97 20.44
C ARG A 176 -12.36 10.85 20.06
N LEU A 177 -12.96 11.89 19.48
CA LEU A 177 -14.35 11.84 18.99
C LEU A 177 -14.49 10.90 17.79
N VAL A 178 -13.61 11.04 16.80
CA VAL A 178 -13.55 10.13 15.64
C VAL A 178 -13.35 8.68 16.09
N GLY A 179 -12.42 8.46 17.02
CA GLY A 179 -12.12 7.12 17.56
C GLY A 179 -13.31 6.49 18.26
N ARG A 180 -14.04 7.25 19.10
CA ARG A 180 -15.26 6.76 19.75
C ARG A 180 -16.34 6.39 18.74
N ALA A 181 -16.62 7.28 17.78
CA ALA A 181 -17.62 7.04 16.75
C ALA A 181 -17.24 5.85 15.84
N ARG A 182 -15.95 5.71 15.50
CA ARG A 182 -15.40 4.55 14.77
C ARG A 182 -15.58 3.25 15.54
N SER A 183 -15.21 3.22 16.83
CA SER A 183 -15.35 2.03 17.67
C SER A 183 -16.82 1.62 17.83
N LEU A 184 -17.70 2.59 18.07
CA LEU A 184 -19.14 2.36 18.11
C LEU A 184 -19.67 1.79 16.78
N GLY A 185 -19.26 2.37 15.65
CA GLY A 185 -19.61 1.86 14.32
C GLY A 185 -19.14 0.42 14.09
N ASN A 186 -17.93 0.09 14.53
CA ASN A 186 -17.38 -1.26 14.44
C ASN A 186 -18.17 -2.26 15.30
N GLU A 187 -18.55 -1.88 16.52
CA GLU A 187 -19.37 -2.70 17.43
C GLU A 187 -20.76 -2.94 16.86
N LEU A 188 -21.43 -1.88 16.42
CA LEU A 188 -22.77 -1.96 15.80
C LEU A 188 -22.76 -2.81 14.54
N PHE A 189 -21.70 -2.71 13.72
CA PHE A 189 -21.53 -3.56 12.54
C PHE A 189 -21.43 -5.04 12.93
N LYS A 190 -20.61 -5.37 13.94
CA LYS A 190 -20.47 -6.75 14.46
C LYS A 190 -21.79 -7.28 15.02
N SER A 191 -22.59 -6.42 15.64
CA SER A 191 -23.93 -6.76 16.14
C SER A 191 -25.02 -6.79 15.06
N GLY A 192 -24.68 -6.56 13.79
CA GLY A 192 -25.64 -6.56 12.67
C GLY A 192 -26.55 -5.32 12.61
N ARG A 193 -26.30 -4.30 13.44
CA ARG A 193 -27.07 -3.04 13.49
C ARG A 193 -26.54 -2.05 12.45
N TYR A 194 -26.67 -2.40 11.17
CA TYR A 194 -26.00 -1.70 10.07
C TYR A 194 -26.45 -0.24 9.88
N ILE A 195 -27.73 0.09 10.12
CA ILE A 195 -28.22 1.47 10.00
C ILE A 195 -27.54 2.37 11.03
N GLU A 196 -27.43 1.90 12.26
CA GLU A 196 -26.79 2.65 13.33
C GLU A 196 -25.27 2.73 13.14
N ALA A 197 -24.66 1.66 12.63
CA ALA A 197 -23.26 1.68 12.22
C ALA A 197 -23.01 2.74 11.13
N CYS A 198 -23.90 2.87 10.14
CA CYS A 198 -23.83 3.95 9.15
C CYS A 198 -23.85 5.33 9.80
N SER A 199 -24.74 5.55 10.78
CA SER A 199 -24.83 6.82 11.51
C SER A 199 -23.55 7.11 12.30
N ALA A 200 -22.99 6.12 13.00
CA ALA A 200 -21.76 6.27 13.77
C ALA A 200 -20.55 6.57 12.86
N TYR A 201 -20.41 5.86 11.73
CA TYR A 201 -19.37 6.19 10.75
C TYR A 201 -19.61 7.55 10.10
N GLY A 202 -20.86 7.95 9.88
CA GLY A 202 -21.22 9.28 9.39
C GLY A 202 -20.81 10.40 10.37
N GLU A 203 -20.99 10.18 11.66
CA GLU A 203 -20.51 11.11 12.70
C GLU A 203 -18.98 11.22 12.65
N ALA A 204 -18.27 10.09 12.56
CA ALA A 204 -16.82 10.09 12.42
C ALA A 204 -16.36 10.85 11.15
N LEU A 205 -17.00 10.61 10.01
CA LEU A 205 -16.73 11.30 8.73
C LEU A 205 -17.04 12.80 8.76
N SER A 206 -17.99 13.24 9.58
CA SER A 206 -18.26 14.68 9.77
C SER A 206 -17.08 15.43 10.38
N ARG A 207 -16.15 14.70 11.02
CA ARG A 207 -14.94 15.23 11.66
C ARG A 207 -13.66 14.89 10.90
N ASP A 208 -13.66 13.77 10.19
CA ASP A 208 -12.55 13.31 9.37
C ASP A 208 -13.04 12.88 7.98
N SER A 209 -13.34 13.88 7.14
CA SER A 209 -13.90 13.68 5.80
C SER A 209 -12.90 13.15 4.77
N LEU A 210 -11.62 13.04 5.12
CA LEU A 210 -10.57 12.50 4.27
C LEU A 210 -10.14 11.08 4.69
N ASN A 211 -11.02 10.36 5.41
CA ASN A 211 -10.72 9.03 5.91
C ASN A 211 -11.30 7.92 5.00
N SER A 212 -10.45 7.37 4.13
CA SER A 212 -10.83 6.28 3.21
C SER A 212 -11.37 5.04 3.93
N ILE A 213 -10.88 4.74 5.13
CA ILE A 213 -11.28 3.58 5.92
C ILE A 213 -12.72 3.74 6.44
N LEU A 214 -13.07 4.93 6.95
CA LEU A 214 -14.43 5.19 7.44
C LEU A 214 -15.46 5.11 6.31
N TYR A 215 -15.13 5.65 5.14
CA TYR A 215 -15.96 5.48 3.93
C TYR A 215 -16.12 4.00 3.57
N CYS A 216 -15.03 3.23 3.51
CA CYS A 216 -15.11 1.80 3.19
C CYS A 216 -15.93 1.00 4.22
N ASN A 217 -15.81 1.32 5.51
CA ASN A 217 -16.59 0.67 6.55
C ASN A 217 -18.09 1.01 6.45
N ARG A 218 -18.42 2.27 6.13
CA ARG A 218 -19.80 2.68 5.88
C ARG A 218 -20.36 2.06 4.59
N ALA A 219 -19.55 1.95 3.54
CA ALA A 219 -19.90 1.23 2.31
C ALA A 219 -20.27 -0.23 2.59
N ALA A 220 -19.52 -0.91 3.46
CA ALA A 220 -19.84 -2.28 3.87
C ALA A 220 -21.19 -2.37 4.63
N CYS A 221 -21.53 -1.36 5.43
CA CYS A 221 -22.86 -1.28 6.06
C CYS A 221 -23.97 -1.13 5.01
N TRP A 222 -23.80 -0.22 4.05
CA TRP A 222 -24.75 -0.04 2.95
C TRP A 222 -24.93 -1.30 2.11
N TYR A 223 -23.83 -2.01 1.84
CA TYR A 223 -23.87 -3.30 1.15
C TYR A 223 -24.72 -4.34 1.91
N LYS A 224 -24.53 -4.45 3.23
CA LYS A 224 -25.34 -5.36 4.07
C LYS A 224 -26.82 -4.97 4.12
N LEU A 225 -27.12 -3.67 3.97
CA LEU A 225 -28.48 -3.14 3.85
C LEU A 225 -29.07 -3.26 2.43
N LYS A 226 -28.35 -3.86 1.48
CA LYS A 226 -28.72 -3.94 0.05
C LYS A 226 -28.92 -2.56 -0.60
N GLN A 227 -28.28 -1.53 -0.05
CA GLN A 227 -28.25 -0.17 -0.58
C GLN A 227 -26.98 0.00 -1.43
N TRP A 228 -26.88 -0.76 -2.52
CA TRP A 228 -25.64 -0.94 -3.28
C TRP A 228 -25.14 0.35 -3.94
N GLU A 229 -26.03 1.25 -4.37
CA GLU A 229 -25.65 2.56 -4.91
C GLU A 229 -24.94 3.42 -3.87
N LYS A 230 -25.48 3.49 -2.63
CA LYS A 230 -24.83 4.21 -1.53
C LYS A 230 -23.48 3.57 -1.16
N SER A 231 -23.38 2.25 -1.30
CA SER A 231 -22.10 1.54 -1.13
C SER A 231 -21.08 1.97 -2.17
N LEU A 232 -21.49 2.07 -3.45
CA LEU A 232 -20.65 2.59 -4.53
C LEU A 232 -20.20 4.02 -4.29
N ASP A 233 -21.10 4.91 -3.86
CA ASP A 233 -20.78 6.31 -3.56
C ASP A 233 -19.68 6.41 -2.51
N ASP A 234 -19.81 5.69 -1.40
CA ASP A 234 -18.81 5.67 -0.33
C ASP A 234 -17.50 5.01 -0.81
N CYS A 235 -17.56 3.93 -1.59
CA CYS A 235 -16.37 3.32 -2.19
C CYS A 235 -15.63 4.28 -3.13
N ASN A 236 -16.35 5.04 -3.96
CA ASN A 236 -15.76 6.01 -4.87
C ASN A 236 -15.08 7.15 -4.10
N HIS A 237 -15.69 7.63 -3.01
CA HIS A 237 -15.04 8.60 -2.12
C HIS A 237 -13.76 8.04 -1.48
N ALA A 238 -13.82 6.80 -0.98
CA ALA A 238 -12.64 6.14 -0.41
C ALA A 238 -11.49 6.03 -1.43
N LEU A 239 -11.81 5.70 -2.69
CA LEU A 239 -10.83 5.56 -3.77
C LEU A 239 -10.34 6.90 -4.33
N LEU A 240 -11.13 7.97 -4.23
CA LEU A 240 -10.66 9.33 -4.53
C LEU A 240 -9.53 9.74 -3.57
N ILE A 241 -9.66 9.36 -2.29
CA ILE A 241 -8.66 9.63 -1.25
C ILE A 241 -7.46 8.67 -1.39
N GLN A 242 -7.74 7.37 -1.57
CA GLN A 242 -6.73 6.32 -1.66
C GLN A 242 -7.00 5.39 -2.85
N PRO A 243 -6.45 5.68 -4.05
CA PRO A 243 -6.80 5.00 -5.30
C PRO A 243 -6.58 3.48 -5.31
N TYR A 244 -5.61 2.99 -4.54
CA TYR A 244 -5.24 1.56 -4.48
C TYR A 244 -5.74 0.89 -3.19
N TYR A 245 -6.79 1.42 -2.57
CA TYR A 245 -7.32 0.82 -1.35
C TYR A 245 -8.08 -0.49 -1.69
N THR A 246 -7.39 -1.62 -1.54
CA THR A 246 -7.87 -2.95 -1.94
C THR A 246 -9.24 -3.31 -1.36
N LYS A 247 -9.52 -2.99 -0.10
CA LYS A 247 -10.84 -3.24 0.53
C LYS A 247 -11.96 -2.43 -0.12
N ALA A 248 -11.71 -1.17 -0.46
CA ALA A 248 -12.69 -0.33 -1.14
C ALA A 248 -12.91 -0.77 -2.59
N LEU A 249 -11.84 -1.17 -3.31
CA LEU A 249 -11.94 -1.75 -4.66
C LEU A 249 -12.79 -3.03 -4.66
N PHE A 250 -12.52 -3.95 -3.72
CA PHE A 250 -13.30 -5.17 -3.58
C PHE A 250 -14.77 -4.87 -3.28
N GLN A 251 -15.04 -3.97 -2.34
CA GLN A 251 -16.40 -3.59 -1.94
C GLN A 251 -17.16 -2.90 -3.09
N LYS A 252 -16.46 -2.11 -3.90
CA LYS A 252 -17.02 -1.48 -5.11
C LYS A 252 -17.39 -2.53 -6.16
N ALA A 253 -16.46 -3.44 -6.48
CA ALA A 253 -16.70 -4.51 -7.43
C ALA A 253 -17.88 -5.40 -6.99
N ALA A 254 -17.92 -5.79 -5.72
CA ALA A 254 -19.02 -6.57 -5.15
C ALA A 254 -20.37 -5.82 -5.24
N SER A 255 -20.38 -4.50 -5.06
CA SER A 255 -21.60 -3.69 -5.18
C SER A 255 -22.07 -3.61 -6.63
N ASN A 256 -21.13 -3.47 -7.59
CA ASN A 256 -21.43 -3.51 -9.02
C ASN A 256 -22.00 -4.86 -9.46
N VAL A 257 -21.46 -5.98 -8.97
CA VAL A 257 -22.02 -7.33 -9.19
C VAL A 257 -23.49 -7.40 -8.79
N LYS A 258 -23.84 -6.80 -7.66
CA LYS A 258 -25.18 -6.87 -7.09
C LYS A 258 -26.18 -5.92 -7.73
N LEU A 259 -25.67 -4.93 -8.47
CA LEU A 259 -26.43 -4.08 -9.37
C LEU A 259 -26.43 -4.63 -10.81
N GLU A 260 -25.85 -5.82 -11.05
CA GLU A 260 -25.70 -6.43 -12.38
C GLU A 260 -24.94 -5.55 -13.38
N ARG A 261 -24.10 -4.63 -12.87
CA ARG A 261 -23.18 -3.79 -13.65
C ARG A 261 -21.91 -4.58 -13.95
N TRP A 262 -22.05 -5.66 -14.71
CA TRP A 262 -20.99 -6.64 -14.95
C TRP A 262 -19.72 -6.04 -15.53
N ALA A 263 -19.85 -5.12 -16.49
CA ALA A 263 -18.71 -4.44 -17.11
C ALA A 263 -17.90 -3.63 -16.08
N ASP A 264 -18.57 -2.94 -15.16
CA ASP A 264 -17.93 -2.13 -14.12
C ASP A 264 -17.26 -3.02 -13.08
N ALA A 265 -17.93 -4.12 -12.68
CA ALA A 265 -17.39 -5.12 -11.77
C ALA A 265 -16.12 -5.79 -12.33
N VAL A 266 -16.11 -6.16 -13.61
CA VAL A 266 -14.93 -6.73 -14.28
C VAL A 266 -13.76 -5.75 -14.22
N ARG A 267 -13.98 -4.46 -14.56
CA ARG A 267 -12.92 -3.44 -14.49
C ARG A 267 -12.36 -3.27 -13.08
N ASP A 268 -13.24 -3.19 -12.08
CA ASP A 268 -12.81 -3.01 -10.69
C ASP A 268 -12.03 -4.24 -10.17
N TYR A 269 -12.47 -5.46 -10.50
CA TYR A 269 -11.75 -6.69 -10.15
C TYR A 269 -10.42 -6.86 -10.91
N GLU A 270 -10.32 -6.36 -12.15
CA GLU A 270 -9.05 -6.36 -12.90
C GLU A 270 -8.02 -5.43 -12.26
N ILE A 271 -8.42 -4.24 -11.82
CA ILE A 271 -7.54 -3.33 -11.06
C ILE A 271 -7.09 -4.03 -9.77
N LEU A 272 -8.02 -4.63 -9.03
CA LEU A 272 -7.69 -5.35 -7.80
C LEU A 272 -6.76 -6.54 -8.06
N ARG A 273 -6.87 -7.21 -9.21
CA ARG A 273 -6.01 -8.32 -9.62
C ARG A 273 -4.57 -7.89 -9.90
N GLN A 274 -4.35 -6.64 -10.32
CA GLN A 274 -3.00 -6.09 -10.44
C GLN A 274 -2.35 -5.91 -9.07
N GLU A 275 -3.11 -5.51 -8.06
CA GLU A 275 -2.63 -5.36 -6.67
C GLU A 275 -2.48 -6.71 -5.95
N LEU A 276 -3.36 -7.66 -6.23
CA LEU A 276 -3.41 -8.99 -5.60
C LEU A 276 -3.37 -10.12 -6.66
N PRO A 277 -2.24 -10.29 -7.38
CA PRO A 277 -2.16 -11.19 -8.53
C PRO A 277 -2.24 -12.69 -8.17
N TYR A 278 -2.06 -13.04 -6.91
CA TYR A 278 -2.05 -14.43 -6.43
C TYR A 278 -3.31 -14.80 -5.64
N ASP A 279 -4.27 -13.88 -5.49
CA ASP A 279 -5.52 -14.15 -4.77
C ASP A 279 -6.45 -15.02 -5.62
N ARG A 280 -6.68 -16.25 -5.18
CA ARG A 280 -7.51 -17.22 -5.90
C ARG A 280 -8.98 -16.83 -5.89
N GLU A 281 -9.51 -16.39 -4.75
CA GLU A 281 -10.92 -16.01 -4.63
C GLU A 281 -11.23 -14.84 -5.55
N LEU A 282 -10.32 -13.87 -5.64
CA LEU A 282 -10.41 -12.77 -6.59
C LEU A 282 -10.46 -13.23 -8.06
N ALA A 283 -9.64 -14.21 -8.43
CA ALA A 283 -9.68 -14.77 -9.78
C ALA A 283 -11.02 -15.44 -10.07
N GLU A 284 -11.57 -16.18 -9.10
CA GLU A 284 -12.89 -16.82 -9.20
C GLU A 284 -13.99 -15.77 -9.39
N PHE A 285 -14.01 -14.71 -8.59
CA PHE A 285 -14.97 -13.61 -8.73
C PHE A 285 -14.87 -12.91 -10.09
N LEU A 286 -13.65 -12.59 -10.54
CA LEU A 286 -13.43 -11.96 -11.84
C LEU A 286 -13.93 -12.85 -12.99
N PHE A 287 -13.65 -14.13 -12.94
CA PHE A 287 -14.12 -15.09 -13.94
C PHE A 287 -15.65 -15.16 -13.96
N GLN A 288 -16.30 -15.28 -12.80
CA GLN A 288 -17.76 -15.27 -12.70
C GLN A 288 -18.35 -14.00 -13.32
N CYS A 289 -17.78 -12.82 -13.03
CA CYS A 289 -18.23 -11.56 -13.60
C CYS A 289 -18.09 -11.53 -15.13
N ARG A 290 -17.01 -12.11 -15.69
CA ARG A 290 -16.80 -12.20 -17.14
C ARG A 290 -17.81 -13.13 -17.81
N VAL A 291 -18.14 -14.26 -17.17
CA VAL A 291 -19.18 -15.18 -17.64
C VAL A 291 -20.53 -14.47 -17.68
N GLU A 292 -20.93 -13.79 -16.59
CA GLU A 292 -22.20 -13.08 -16.53
C GLU A 292 -22.26 -11.89 -17.52
N LEU A 293 -21.15 -11.17 -17.72
CA LEU A 293 -21.05 -10.14 -18.74
C LEU A 293 -21.35 -10.69 -20.14
N LYS A 294 -20.72 -11.81 -20.51
CA LYS A 294 -20.95 -12.46 -21.81
C LYS A 294 -22.37 -12.98 -21.97
N LYS A 295 -22.95 -13.57 -20.92
CA LYS A 295 -24.37 -13.96 -20.91
C LYS A 295 -25.27 -12.76 -21.17
N SER A 296 -25.02 -11.63 -20.51
CA SER A 296 -25.80 -10.39 -20.72
C SER A 296 -25.67 -9.81 -22.13
N GLN A 297 -24.59 -10.15 -22.84
CA GLN A 297 -24.36 -9.78 -24.24
C GLN A 297 -24.94 -10.79 -25.24
N GLY A 298 -25.52 -11.90 -24.76
CA GLY A 298 -26.10 -12.96 -25.59
C GLY A 298 -25.07 -13.93 -26.18
N GLU A 299 -23.85 -13.94 -25.65
CA GLU A 299 -22.78 -14.86 -26.07
C GLU A 299 -22.91 -16.23 -25.39
N ASP A 300 -22.50 -17.30 -26.10
CA ASP A 300 -22.44 -18.64 -25.52
C ASP A 300 -21.25 -18.78 -24.55
N VAL A 301 -21.55 -19.26 -23.35
CA VAL A 301 -20.62 -19.41 -22.23
C VAL A 301 -20.43 -20.86 -21.80
N GLN A 302 -21.04 -21.84 -22.49
CA GLN A 302 -20.91 -23.26 -22.14
C GLN A 302 -19.45 -23.75 -22.13
N ASN A 303 -18.58 -23.10 -22.90
CA ASN A 303 -17.16 -23.44 -23.02
C ASN A 303 -16.25 -22.65 -22.06
N MET A 304 -16.80 -21.81 -21.17
CA MET A 304 -15.99 -21.06 -20.19
C MET A 304 -15.83 -21.87 -18.90
N THR A 305 -14.60 -22.32 -18.61
CA THR A 305 -14.23 -22.93 -17.33
C THR A 305 -13.27 -22.03 -16.55
N PHE A 306 -13.39 -22.04 -15.21
CA PHE A 306 -12.49 -21.28 -14.35
C PHE A 306 -11.13 -21.99 -14.27
N VAL A 307 -10.08 -21.33 -14.77
CA VAL A 307 -8.72 -21.89 -14.78
C VAL A 307 -8.06 -21.71 -13.41
N GLY A 308 -7.88 -22.82 -12.73
CA GLY A 308 -7.26 -22.93 -11.39
C GLY A 308 -7.34 -24.34 -10.80
N LYS A 309 -7.95 -25.26 -11.52
CA LYS A 309 -7.92 -26.71 -11.34
C LYS A 309 -7.21 -27.30 -12.56
N VAL A 310 -6.49 -28.40 -12.39
CA VAL A 310 -6.01 -29.16 -13.55
C VAL A 310 -7.25 -29.76 -14.22
N ASP A 311 -7.63 -29.21 -15.37
CA ASP A 311 -8.85 -29.60 -16.06
C ASP A 311 -8.58 -30.85 -16.91
N LEU A 312 -9.39 -31.90 -16.73
CA LEU A 312 -9.34 -33.09 -17.57
C LEU A 312 -10.04 -32.80 -18.90
N VAL A 313 -9.30 -32.92 -20.01
CA VAL A 313 -9.82 -32.68 -21.35
C VAL A 313 -10.22 -34.00 -22.00
N LEU A 314 -11.49 -34.10 -22.41
CA LEU A 314 -12.12 -35.34 -22.90
C LEU A 314 -12.32 -35.38 -24.43
N ASP A 315 -12.15 -34.26 -25.13
CA ASP A 315 -12.31 -34.21 -26.58
C ASP A 315 -11.39 -33.21 -27.28
N LEU A 316 -11.20 -33.43 -28.58
CA LEU A 316 -10.27 -32.66 -29.41
C LEU A 316 -10.70 -31.20 -29.63
N TYR A 317 -12.00 -30.92 -29.55
CA TYR A 317 -12.53 -29.57 -29.74
C TYR A 317 -12.21 -28.69 -28.53
N ASN A 318 -12.47 -29.19 -27.33
CA ASN A 318 -12.12 -28.56 -26.06
C ASN A 318 -10.61 -28.39 -25.91
N PHE A 319 -9.83 -29.38 -26.35
CA PHE A 319 -8.37 -29.29 -26.41
C PHE A 319 -7.88 -28.09 -27.24
N ARG A 320 -8.37 -27.97 -28.49
CA ARG A 320 -7.98 -26.88 -29.40
C ARG A 320 -8.44 -25.51 -28.90
N THR A 321 -9.63 -25.45 -28.32
CA THR A 321 -10.20 -24.22 -27.77
C THR A 321 -9.39 -23.72 -26.58
N ALA A 322 -9.02 -24.61 -25.65
CA ALA A 322 -8.23 -24.26 -24.47
C ALA A 322 -6.82 -23.76 -24.85
N ILE A 323 -6.18 -24.38 -25.83
CA ILE A 323 -4.86 -23.97 -26.33
C ILE A 323 -4.90 -22.59 -27.02
N ALA A 324 -6.01 -22.25 -27.68
CA ALA A 324 -6.20 -20.96 -28.35
C ALA A 324 -6.60 -19.83 -27.39
N LEU A 325 -7.31 -20.15 -26.30
CA LEU A 325 -7.87 -19.18 -25.36
C LEU A 325 -6.82 -18.61 -24.40
N TYR A 326 -5.84 -19.42 -23.99
CA TYR A 326 -4.84 -19.02 -22.99
C TYR A 326 -3.50 -18.68 -23.62
N ALA A 327 -2.83 -17.66 -23.08
CA ALA A 327 -1.52 -17.23 -23.57
C ALA A 327 -0.45 -18.32 -23.41
N THR A 328 -0.50 -19.05 -22.29
CA THR A 328 0.38 -20.17 -21.98
C THR A 328 -0.42 -21.33 -21.39
N THR A 329 -0.29 -22.51 -21.97
CA THR A 329 -0.98 -23.74 -21.54
C THR A 329 0.04 -24.86 -21.37
N VAL A 330 -0.01 -25.57 -20.25
CA VAL A 330 0.79 -26.77 -19.94
C VAL A 330 -0.15 -27.95 -19.87
N ILE A 331 0.14 -29.00 -20.63
CA ILE A 331 -0.72 -30.17 -20.76
C ILE A 331 0.06 -31.42 -20.39
N LEU A 332 -0.48 -32.25 -19.49
CA LEU A 332 0.05 -33.55 -19.11
C LEU A 332 -0.76 -34.63 -19.79
N PHE A 333 -0.12 -35.40 -20.67
CA PHE A 333 -0.67 -36.64 -21.20
C PHE A 333 -0.35 -37.77 -20.24
N LYS A 334 -1.39 -38.47 -19.78
CA LYS A 334 -1.30 -39.54 -18.79
C LYS A 334 -2.10 -40.79 -19.17
N GLU A 335 -1.80 -41.88 -18.47
CA GLU A 335 -2.49 -43.17 -18.53
C GLU A 335 -2.81 -43.61 -17.10
N ALA A 336 -4.05 -44.04 -16.86
CA ALA A 336 -4.53 -44.38 -15.52
C ALA A 336 -3.80 -45.59 -14.90
N SER A 337 -3.23 -46.47 -15.74
CA SER A 337 -2.50 -47.67 -15.32
C SER A 337 -1.04 -47.40 -14.92
N ASN A 338 -0.54 -46.17 -15.05
CA ASN A 338 0.88 -45.82 -14.84
C ASN A 338 1.11 -45.01 -13.55
N GLU A 339 1.80 -45.59 -12.57
CA GLU A 339 2.11 -44.93 -11.28
C GLU A 339 2.92 -43.63 -11.41
N GLN A 340 3.75 -43.49 -12.45
CA GLN A 340 4.52 -42.27 -12.69
C GLN A 340 3.62 -41.10 -13.11
N CYS A 341 2.47 -41.39 -13.73
CA CYS A 341 1.49 -40.38 -14.10
C CYS A 341 0.79 -39.77 -12.86
N GLU A 342 0.56 -40.56 -11.82
CA GLU A 342 -0.04 -40.10 -10.56
C GLU A 342 0.89 -39.12 -9.82
N GLN A 343 2.18 -39.47 -9.72
CA GLN A 343 3.19 -38.58 -9.15
C GLN A 343 3.26 -37.25 -9.91
N MET A 344 3.13 -37.32 -11.24
CA MET A 344 3.22 -36.15 -12.09
C MET A 344 1.96 -35.27 -12.07
N SER A 345 0.79 -35.89 -11.87
CA SER A 345 -0.47 -35.19 -11.62
C SER A 345 -0.39 -34.37 -10.31
N LEU A 346 0.27 -34.90 -9.27
CA LEU A 346 0.51 -34.16 -8.01
C LEU A 346 1.40 -32.93 -8.21
N VAL A 347 2.46 -33.06 -9.02
CA VAL A 347 3.33 -31.93 -9.39
C VAL A 347 2.54 -30.88 -10.15
N MET A 348 1.70 -31.30 -11.10
CA MET A 348 0.86 -30.40 -11.90
C MET A 348 -0.15 -29.64 -11.02
N ASN A 349 -0.78 -30.31 -10.07
CA ASN A 349 -1.67 -29.68 -9.10
C ASN A 349 -0.91 -28.65 -8.24
N THR A 350 0.30 -28.98 -7.80
CA THR A 350 1.15 -28.05 -7.02
C THR A 350 1.53 -26.82 -7.84
N LEU A 351 1.85 -26.98 -9.12
CA LEU A 351 2.18 -25.86 -10.01
C LEU A 351 0.94 -25.04 -10.39
N SER A 352 -0.22 -25.67 -10.55
CA SER A 352 -1.48 -24.97 -10.85
C SER A 352 -1.89 -24.00 -9.72
N THR A 353 -1.63 -24.37 -8.46
CA THR A 353 -1.89 -23.48 -7.32
C THR A 353 -0.88 -22.32 -7.23
N LYS A 354 0.36 -22.55 -7.67
CA LYS A 354 1.43 -21.55 -7.66
C LYS A 354 1.37 -20.57 -8.83
N TYR A 355 0.87 -21.01 -9.99
CA TYR A 355 0.91 -20.28 -11.26
C TYR A 355 -0.47 -20.08 -11.88
N SER A 356 -1.32 -19.29 -11.22
CA SER A 356 -2.71 -19.02 -11.69
C SER A 356 -2.83 -18.24 -13.01
N SER A 357 -1.71 -17.79 -13.60
CA SER A 357 -1.66 -17.16 -14.94
C SER A 357 -1.42 -18.16 -16.08
N VAL A 358 -1.16 -19.43 -15.76
CA VAL A 358 -0.90 -20.51 -16.74
C VAL A 358 -2.04 -21.51 -16.67
N SER A 359 -2.53 -21.95 -17.83
CA SER A 359 -3.54 -23.01 -17.89
C SER A 359 -2.85 -24.37 -17.75
N PHE A 360 -3.32 -25.20 -16.82
CA PHE A 360 -2.83 -26.56 -16.63
C PHE A 360 -3.95 -27.55 -16.98
N LEU A 361 -3.67 -28.46 -17.90
CA LEU A 361 -4.63 -29.44 -18.42
C LEU A 361 -4.07 -30.86 -18.29
N GLU A 362 -4.94 -31.83 -18.03
CA GLU A 362 -4.62 -33.25 -18.09
C GLU A 362 -5.42 -33.91 -19.22
N VAL A 363 -4.76 -34.79 -19.98
CA VAL A 363 -5.38 -35.61 -21.02
C VAL A 363 -5.12 -37.07 -20.67
N ASP A 364 -6.21 -37.80 -20.43
CA ASP A 364 -6.16 -39.27 -20.33
C ASP A 364 -6.18 -39.86 -21.74
N VAL A 365 -5.08 -40.54 -22.10
CA VAL A 365 -4.89 -41.10 -23.44
C VAL A 365 -5.81 -42.29 -23.72
N GLU A 366 -6.20 -43.06 -22.69
CA GLU A 366 -7.13 -44.18 -22.85
C GLU A 366 -8.54 -43.67 -23.18
N GLN A 367 -8.94 -42.56 -22.55
CA GLN A 367 -10.24 -41.95 -22.75
C GLN A 367 -10.30 -41.09 -24.02
N SER A 368 -9.17 -40.50 -24.43
CA SER A 368 -9.10 -39.53 -25.54
C SER A 368 -7.97 -39.82 -26.55
N PRO A 369 -7.97 -41.00 -27.21
CA PRO A 369 -6.88 -41.42 -28.11
C PRO A 369 -6.72 -40.49 -29.33
N ALA A 370 -7.80 -39.82 -29.75
CA ALA A 370 -7.79 -38.87 -30.86
C ALA A 370 -6.86 -37.67 -30.61
N ILE A 371 -6.74 -37.21 -29.36
CA ILE A 371 -5.86 -36.08 -28.99
C ILE A 371 -4.40 -36.53 -29.03
N ALA A 372 -4.10 -37.69 -28.45
CA ALA A 372 -2.75 -38.25 -28.46
C ALA A 372 -2.25 -38.54 -29.89
N ALA A 373 -3.14 -39.00 -30.77
CA ALA A 373 -2.82 -39.22 -32.19
C ALA A 373 -2.56 -37.89 -32.93
N ALA A 374 -3.36 -36.86 -32.68
CA ALA A 374 -3.19 -35.54 -33.29
C ALA A 374 -1.86 -34.89 -32.89
N GLU A 375 -1.48 -35.02 -31.62
CA GLU A 375 -0.24 -34.48 -31.06
C GLU A 375 0.98 -35.42 -31.17
N LYS A 376 0.80 -36.58 -31.82
CA LYS A 376 1.86 -37.58 -32.07
C LYS A 376 2.57 -38.02 -30.78
N ILE A 377 1.84 -38.15 -29.68
CA ILE A 377 2.37 -38.59 -28.38
C ILE A 377 2.68 -40.09 -28.44
N LYS A 378 3.93 -40.47 -28.12
CA LYS A 378 4.42 -41.87 -28.19
C LYS A 378 4.80 -42.46 -26.83
N THR A 379 5.03 -41.61 -25.84
CA THR A 379 5.53 -41.98 -24.51
C THR A 379 4.67 -41.31 -23.45
N LEU A 380 4.45 -41.95 -22.30
CA LEU A 380 3.67 -41.41 -21.19
C LEU A 380 4.45 -41.60 -19.87
N PRO A 381 4.41 -40.64 -18.93
CA PRO A 381 3.79 -39.32 -19.03
C PRO A 381 4.59 -38.35 -19.92
N THR A 382 3.88 -37.53 -20.71
CA THR A 382 4.49 -36.48 -21.53
C THR A 382 3.85 -35.14 -21.24
N PHE A 383 4.67 -34.12 -21.04
CA PHE A 383 4.20 -32.74 -21.00
C PHE A 383 4.33 -32.08 -22.36
N THR A 384 3.31 -31.33 -22.72
CA THR A 384 3.38 -30.41 -23.85
C THR A 384 3.06 -29.02 -23.36
N THR A 385 3.73 -28.03 -23.91
CA THR A 385 3.47 -26.64 -23.60
C THR A 385 3.12 -25.87 -24.85
N TYR A 386 2.13 -25.00 -24.74
CA TYR A 386 1.62 -24.16 -25.81
C TYR A 386 1.76 -22.70 -25.45
N ARG A 387 2.09 -21.89 -26.46
CA ARG A 387 2.10 -20.43 -26.37
C ARG A 387 1.31 -19.84 -27.53
N TYR A 388 0.30 -19.04 -27.23
CA TYR A 388 -0.60 -18.43 -28.22
C TYR A 388 -1.10 -19.43 -29.28
N GLY A 389 -1.56 -20.60 -28.84
CA GLY A 389 -2.08 -21.63 -29.74
C GLY A 389 -1.04 -22.49 -30.45
N LYS A 390 0.27 -22.23 -30.29
CA LYS A 390 1.35 -22.98 -30.95
C LYS A 390 2.11 -23.85 -29.97
N LEU A 391 2.39 -25.09 -30.38
CA LEU A 391 3.22 -26.01 -29.61
C LEU A 391 4.63 -25.43 -29.45
N SER A 392 5.05 -25.23 -28.20
CA SER A 392 6.34 -24.64 -27.86
C SER A 392 7.36 -25.70 -27.45
N MET A 393 6.96 -26.70 -26.67
CA MET A 393 7.88 -27.73 -26.16
C MET A 393 7.15 -29.03 -25.86
N VAL A 394 7.86 -30.14 -26.02
CA VAL A 394 7.43 -31.48 -25.60
C VAL A 394 8.52 -32.03 -24.67
N LEU A 395 8.14 -32.40 -23.45
CA LEU A 395 9.04 -32.91 -22.42
C LEU A 395 8.58 -34.29 -21.97
N GLY A 396 9.46 -35.29 -22.07
CA GLY A 396 9.26 -36.58 -21.43
C GLY A 396 9.82 -36.55 -20.01
N MET A 397 8.97 -36.85 -19.01
CA MET A 397 9.31 -36.91 -17.57
C MET A 397 10.29 -35.82 -17.05
N PRO A 398 9.95 -34.52 -17.15
CA PRO A 398 10.76 -33.45 -16.59
C PRO A 398 10.73 -33.46 -15.05
N SER A 399 11.83 -33.03 -14.42
CA SER A 399 11.81 -32.70 -12.99
C SER A 399 10.96 -31.45 -12.73
N SER A 400 10.39 -31.34 -11.53
CA SER A 400 9.58 -30.18 -11.11
C SER A 400 10.31 -28.84 -11.34
N GLU A 401 11.63 -28.82 -11.10
CA GLU A 401 12.49 -27.65 -11.28
C GLU A 401 12.60 -27.20 -12.73
N ILE A 402 12.65 -28.15 -13.68
CA ILE A 402 12.71 -27.86 -15.12
C ILE A 402 11.37 -27.28 -15.60
N LEU A 403 10.25 -27.87 -15.17
CA LEU A 403 8.92 -27.37 -15.51
C LEU A 403 8.72 -25.95 -14.94
N GLU A 404 9.14 -25.74 -13.69
CA GLU A 404 9.03 -24.46 -13.01
C GLU A 404 9.93 -23.38 -13.67
N SER A 405 11.16 -23.72 -14.04
CA SER A 405 12.07 -22.83 -14.76
C SER A 405 11.48 -22.41 -16.11
N TRP A 406 10.84 -23.32 -16.84
CA TRP A 406 10.18 -23.00 -18.10
C TRP A 406 8.95 -22.10 -17.92
N ILE A 407 8.12 -22.36 -16.91
CA ILE A 407 6.96 -21.51 -16.58
C ILE A 407 7.43 -20.08 -16.23
N ARG A 408 8.60 -19.94 -15.58
CA ARG A 408 9.20 -18.62 -15.33
C ARG A 408 9.74 -17.97 -16.61
N TYR A 409 10.44 -18.71 -17.45
CA TYR A 409 11.04 -18.19 -18.69
C TYR A 409 10.00 -17.80 -19.75
N SER A 410 8.86 -18.49 -19.78
CA SER A 410 7.73 -18.16 -20.67
C SER A 410 6.96 -16.90 -20.26
N ARG A 411 7.35 -16.26 -19.15
CA ARG A 411 6.78 -15.03 -18.58
C ARG A 411 7.48 -13.76 -19.06
N ASP A 412 8.72 -13.89 -19.55
CA ASP A 412 9.49 -12.86 -20.26
C ASP A 412 9.24 -12.93 -21.78
#